data_AF-A0A1C0VYG2-F1
#
_entry.id   AF-A0A1C0VYG2-F1
#
_cell.length_a   1.000
_cell.length_b   1.000
_cell.length_c   1.000
_cell.angle_alpha   90.00
_cell.angle_beta   90.00
_cell.angle_gamma   90.00
#
_symmetry.space_group_name_H-M   'P 1'
#
loop_
_entity.id
_entity.type
_entity.pdbx_description
1 polymer ?
#
loop_
_entity_poly.entity_id
_entity_poly.type
_entity_poly.pdbx_seq_one_letter_code
_entity_poly.pdbx_strand_id
1 'polypeptide(L)'
;MTNETQLIYPTLDLFLYDLRKGLGQNDEKLNQKRRNFWEKIYGKNLDDNLLKELAKAEKEGAIFVNLHKENNHFIDFLDQTLDGYYYPVQLGDMFALQVDCSGNYVNDQNTPKNTPNYNPQPISNLSKIKKQINNQIQGNIQGNIQGTIGQTWMMYAQLSENLEPNQAINQMKEVAQQCYKELEPNGNWENDFYAQGKFFGATVFEFWHSSDNPKDIDHLLIWLFPKTDQINSIRENVTNIYVDLMKLFSCRHKMIWAYQQSQSIKPKIENGYAEIMTCVNAITQISVGAKHSGAKSLPPTNNLSAGMLRPDTIDSQSLPPTNNSSTAMLRPDTIGIVTKNQDKLDLELLENKLKDSLSILSHYAVNLRELKAQGGTIRVNLDNYQVRLKTLSNKDNSNDKDLSFLSDFSELAKVRYQEQIIDDYDNLSPGLTLLENLIRTIEGIIEIEQTKSERALNTTIFIASSVLGTSGVASSIISSQVKIPSKSEAYSPNVAFWLSIGIGLVPLIPFIIFKSLKIYRRFRRRITPKG
;
A
#
# COMPACT_ATOMS: atom_id res chain seq x y z
N MET A 1 -30.67 36.20 -23.27
CA MET A 1 -29.41 35.60 -23.73
C MET A 1 -28.50 35.59 -22.51
N THR A 2 -28.27 34.45 -21.88
CA THR A 2 -27.26 34.35 -20.83
C THR A 2 -25.91 34.48 -21.51
N ASN A 3 -25.19 35.59 -21.27
CA ASN A 3 -23.81 35.71 -21.72
C ASN A 3 -23.02 34.54 -21.13
N GLU A 4 -22.24 33.85 -21.97
CA GLU A 4 -21.34 32.79 -21.53
C GLU A 4 -20.34 33.36 -20.51
N THR A 5 -20.15 32.67 -19.39
CA THR A 5 -19.18 33.07 -18.36
C THR A 5 -17.80 33.25 -18.98
N GLN A 6 -17.13 34.35 -18.64
CA GLN A 6 -15.79 34.64 -19.11
C GLN A 6 -14.78 34.65 -17.95
N LEU A 7 -13.56 34.22 -18.26
CA LEU A 7 -12.43 34.15 -17.35
C LEU A 7 -11.25 34.93 -17.92
N ILE A 8 -10.51 35.61 -17.07
CA ILE A 8 -9.26 36.27 -17.40
C ILE A 8 -8.12 35.33 -17.07
N TYR A 9 -7.27 35.09 -18.07
CA TYR A 9 -6.05 34.26 -17.95
C TYR A 9 -6.32 32.85 -17.37
N PRO A 10 -7.28 32.09 -17.92
CA PRO A 10 -7.50 30.71 -17.47
C PRO A 10 -6.24 29.88 -17.71
N THR A 11 -5.72 29.30 -16.63
CA THR A 11 -4.50 28.48 -16.64
C THR A 11 -4.80 27.15 -15.98
N LEU A 12 -4.25 26.08 -16.56
CA LEU A 12 -4.41 24.72 -16.06
C LEU A 12 -3.03 24.10 -15.91
N ASP A 13 -2.76 23.65 -14.69
CA ASP A 13 -1.57 22.90 -14.31
C ASP A 13 -1.93 21.44 -14.08
N LEU A 14 -1.09 20.54 -14.56
CA LEU A 14 -1.10 19.13 -14.21
C LEU A 14 0.21 18.76 -13.50
N PHE A 15 0.10 18.32 -12.26
CA PHE A 15 1.20 17.76 -11.49
C PHE A 15 1.14 16.23 -11.51
N LEU A 16 2.16 15.58 -12.07
CA LEU A 16 2.30 14.13 -12.14
C LEU A 16 3.43 13.63 -11.26
N TYR A 17 3.22 12.47 -10.64
CA TYR A 17 4.23 11.82 -9.79
C TYR A 17 4.46 10.37 -10.22
N ASP A 18 5.71 10.04 -10.51
CA ASP A 18 6.17 8.70 -10.85
C ASP A 18 7.17 8.16 -9.84
N LEU A 19 7.07 6.87 -9.52
CA LEU A 19 8.06 6.22 -8.67
C LEU A 19 9.38 6.04 -9.42
N ARG A 20 10.42 6.82 -9.07
CA ARG A 20 11.76 6.71 -9.66
C ARG A 20 12.50 5.47 -9.17
N LYS A 21 12.58 5.27 -7.84
CA LYS A 21 13.38 4.18 -7.25
C LYS A 21 12.66 3.53 -6.08
N GLY A 22 12.44 2.23 -6.15
CA GLY A 22 11.94 1.43 -5.03
C GLY A 22 13.05 0.66 -4.31
N LEU A 23 12.75 0.19 -3.09
CA LEU A 23 13.67 -0.67 -2.33
C LEU A 23 14.02 -1.95 -3.12
N GLY A 24 15.31 -2.29 -3.15
CA GLY A 24 15.80 -3.50 -3.82
C GLY A 24 15.71 -3.52 -5.35
N GLN A 25 15.39 -2.39 -5.99
CA GLN A 25 15.35 -2.30 -7.46
C GLN A 25 16.76 -2.13 -8.04
N ASN A 26 17.00 -2.82 -9.17
CA ASN A 26 18.24 -2.71 -9.93
C ASN A 26 18.18 -1.54 -10.93
N ASP A 27 19.34 -1.24 -11.54
CA ASP A 27 19.47 -0.14 -12.51
C ASP A 27 18.60 -0.33 -13.75
N GLU A 28 18.29 -1.57 -14.13
CA GLU A 28 17.40 -1.88 -15.25
C GLU A 28 15.98 -1.35 -15.01
N LYS A 29 15.38 -1.63 -13.84
CA LYS A 29 14.07 -1.09 -13.47
C LYS A 29 14.07 0.43 -13.37
N LEU A 30 15.15 1.02 -12.84
CA LEU A 30 15.32 2.47 -12.78
C LEU A 30 15.35 3.07 -14.20
N ASN A 31 16.12 2.48 -15.11
CA ASN A 31 16.21 2.93 -16.50
C ASN A 31 14.87 2.80 -17.23
N GLN A 32 14.11 1.74 -16.98
CA GLN A 32 12.75 1.58 -17.52
C GLN A 32 11.81 2.68 -17.02
N LYS A 33 11.79 2.95 -15.70
CA LYS A 33 10.97 4.02 -15.12
C LYS A 33 11.36 5.40 -15.64
N ARG A 34 12.66 5.65 -15.79
CA ARG A 34 13.19 6.88 -16.39
C ARG A 34 12.70 7.04 -17.82
N ARG A 35 12.77 6.00 -18.65
CA ARG A 35 12.22 6.03 -20.01
C ARG A 35 10.73 6.34 -19.97
N ASN A 36 9.94 5.60 -19.18
CA ASN A 36 8.49 5.82 -19.05
C ASN A 36 8.13 7.24 -18.59
N PHE A 37 8.99 7.88 -17.79
CA PHE A 37 8.83 9.27 -17.40
C PHE A 37 9.09 10.21 -18.57
N TRP A 38 10.23 10.09 -19.26
CA TRP A 38 10.60 11.00 -20.34
C TRP A 38 9.81 10.81 -21.64
N GLU A 39 9.28 9.61 -21.90
CA GLU A 39 8.36 9.36 -23.02
C GLU A 39 7.07 10.18 -22.91
N LYS A 40 6.69 10.63 -21.71
CA LYS A 40 5.57 11.58 -21.54
C LYS A 40 5.83 12.90 -22.26
N ILE A 41 7.08 13.34 -22.30
CA ILE A 41 7.48 14.65 -22.87
C ILE A 41 7.94 14.50 -24.32
N TYR A 42 8.76 13.47 -24.60
CA TYR A 42 9.40 13.29 -25.90
C TYR A 42 8.75 12.24 -26.79
N GLY A 43 7.69 11.56 -26.31
CA GLY A 43 7.00 10.48 -27.01
C GLY A 43 7.75 9.15 -26.99
N LYS A 44 7.10 8.10 -27.50
CA LYS A 44 7.58 6.70 -27.47
C LYS A 44 8.87 6.43 -28.24
N ASN A 45 9.21 7.29 -29.21
CA ASN A 45 10.41 7.14 -30.03
C ASN A 45 11.61 7.90 -29.42
N LEU A 46 11.64 8.04 -28.08
CA LEU A 46 12.71 8.72 -27.36
C LEU A 46 14.06 8.07 -27.63
N ASP A 47 14.98 8.86 -28.18
CA ASP A 47 16.35 8.47 -28.49
C ASP A 47 17.15 8.08 -27.23
N ASP A 48 17.92 7.00 -27.33
CA ASP A 48 18.69 6.44 -26.22
C ASP A 48 19.86 7.34 -25.78
N ASN A 49 20.44 8.11 -26.70
CA ASN A 49 21.50 9.05 -26.33
C ASN A 49 20.91 10.23 -25.56
N LEU A 50 19.77 10.76 -26.01
CA LEU A 50 19.03 11.78 -25.27
C LEU A 50 18.65 11.28 -23.87
N LEU A 51 18.14 10.06 -23.74
CA LEU A 51 17.82 9.47 -22.43
C LEU A 51 19.04 9.38 -21.51
N LYS A 52 20.22 9.02 -22.04
CA LYS A 52 21.48 9.01 -21.28
C LYS A 52 21.91 10.40 -20.85
N GLU A 53 21.75 11.40 -21.70
CA GLU A 53 22.05 12.80 -21.35
C GLU A 53 21.11 13.30 -20.25
N LEU A 54 19.81 13.05 -20.36
CA LEU A 54 18.81 13.42 -19.35
C LEU A 54 19.09 12.75 -17.99
N ALA A 55 19.57 11.50 -18.00
CA ALA A 55 19.94 10.79 -16.78
C ALA A 55 21.07 11.47 -15.98
N LYS A 56 21.94 12.27 -16.63
CA LYS A 56 23.05 12.97 -15.96
C LYS A 56 22.57 14.09 -15.03
N ALA A 57 21.37 14.60 -15.23
CA ALA A 57 20.79 15.64 -14.37
C ALA A 57 20.38 15.07 -13.00
N GLU A 58 20.12 13.76 -12.91
CA GLU A 58 19.74 13.12 -11.66
C GLU A 58 20.89 13.09 -10.65
N LYS A 59 20.57 13.29 -9.37
CA LYS A 59 21.56 13.29 -8.29
C LYS A 59 21.11 12.33 -7.20
N GLU A 60 21.88 11.27 -6.96
CA GLU A 60 21.56 10.30 -5.93
C GLU A 60 21.53 10.97 -4.54
N GLY A 61 20.50 10.67 -3.75
CA GLY A 61 20.30 11.25 -2.42
C GLY A 61 19.78 12.70 -2.40
N ALA A 62 19.64 13.37 -3.54
CA ALA A 62 19.10 14.72 -3.59
C ALA A 62 17.58 14.74 -3.36
N ILE A 63 17.14 15.67 -2.50
CA ILE A 63 15.71 15.86 -2.18
C ILE A 63 14.96 16.50 -3.34
N PHE A 64 15.58 17.43 -4.07
CA PHE A 64 14.97 18.14 -5.20
C PHE A 64 16.03 18.49 -6.23
N VAL A 65 15.79 18.17 -7.51
CA VAL A 65 16.68 18.49 -8.62
C VAL A 65 15.85 18.83 -9.85
N ASN A 66 16.15 19.94 -10.52
CA ASN A 66 15.62 20.19 -11.85
C ASN A 66 16.27 19.23 -12.86
N LEU A 67 15.47 18.54 -13.66
CA LEU A 67 15.94 17.57 -14.63
C LEU A 67 16.14 18.14 -16.04
N HIS A 68 15.75 19.39 -16.28
CA HIS A 68 16.12 20.13 -17.48
C HIS A 68 17.44 20.91 -17.31
N LYS A 69 18.06 21.27 -18.44
CA LYS A 69 19.42 21.82 -18.54
C LYS A 69 19.67 23.01 -17.60
N GLU A 70 20.91 23.20 -17.17
CA GLU A 70 21.29 24.21 -16.14
C GLU A 70 20.86 25.66 -16.43
N ASN A 71 20.66 26.04 -17.70
CA ASN A 71 20.31 27.41 -18.09
C ASN A 71 18.84 27.63 -18.49
N ASN A 72 18.04 26.57 -18.60
CA ASN A 72 16.60 26.69 -18.81
C ASN A 72 15.88 25.70 -17.92
N HIS A 73 15.02 26.20 -17.04
CA HIS A 73 14.31 25.33 -16.11
C HIS A 73 13.14 24.60 -16.77
N PHE A 74 12.65 25.10 -17.91
CA PHE A 74 11.42 24.68 -18.54
C PHE A 74 11.66 24.11 -19.95
N ILE A 75 10.77 23.24 -20.39
CA ILE A 75 10.71 22.76 -21.77
C ILE A 75 9.43 23.33 -22.37
N ASP A 76 9.55 24.26 -23.31
CA ASP A 76 8.38 24.83 -23.99
C ASP A 76 7.63 23.76 -24.79
N PHE A 77 6.31 23.91 -24.91
CA PHE A 77 5.53 23.11 -25.85
C PHE A 77 6.02 23.31 -27.30
N LEU A 78 5.97 22.23 -28.08
CA LEU A 78 6.36 22.25 -29.49
C LEU A 78 5.35 23.03 -30.36
N ASP A 79 4.09 23.12 -29.92
CA ASP A 79 3.02 23.87 -30.59
C ASP A 79 3.05 25.34 -30.18
N GLN A 80 3.27 26.24 -31.14
CA GLN A 80 3.40 27.68 -30.92
C GLN A 80 2.07 28.41 -30.67
N THR A 81 0.92 27.71 -30.75
CA THR A 81 -0.41 28.34 -30.56
C THR A 81 -0.82 28.52 -29.10
N LEU A 82 -0.08 27.91 -28.16
CA LEU A 82 -0.35 27.93 -26.71
C LEU A 82 0.93 28.23 -25.92
N ASP A 83 0.80 28.94 -24.79
CA ASP A 83 1.89 29.10 -23.82
C ASP A 83 1.73 28.02 -22.77
N GLY A 84 2.57 27.00 -22.92
CA GLY A 84 2.65 25.91 -21.99
C GLY A 84 4.07 25.36 -21.95
N TYR A 85 4.41 24.79 -20.81
CA TYR A 85 5.74 24.26 -20.57
C TYR A 85 5.67 23.01 -19.70
N TYR A 86 6.74 22.23 -19.78
CA TYR A 86 7.04 21.16 -18.86
C TYR A 86 8.10 21.60 -17.85
N TYR A 87 7.90 21.25 -16.59
CA TYR A 87 8.89 21.41 -15.53
C TYR A 87 9.18 20.06 -14.86
N PRO A 88 10.11 19.27 -15.43
CA PRO A 88 10.48 17.96 -14.91
C PRO A 88 11.49 18.07 -13.77
N VAL A 89 11.22 17.37 -12.66
CA VAL A 89 12.11 17.36 -11.50
C VAL A 89 12.27 15.95 -10.91
N GLN A 90 13.41 15.73 -10.26
CA GLN A 90 13.57 14.63 -9.30
C GLN A 90 13.15 15.16 -7.93
N LEU A 91 12.25 14.43 -7.27
CA LEU A 91 11.81 14.71 -5.92
C LEU A 91 12.09 13.47 -5.05
N GLY A 92 13.31 13.38 -4.54
CA GLY A 92 13.79 12.22 -3.78
C GLY A 92 13.73 10.91 -4.58
N ASP A 93 12.83 10.01 -4.17
CA ASP A 93 12.59 8.71 -4.80
C ASP A 93 11.52 8.76 -5.91
N MET A 94 11.08 9.96 -6.30
CA MET A 94 10.09 10.21 -7.35
C MET A 94 10.67 11.03 -8.50
N PHE A 95 10.11 10.81 -9.68
CA PHE A 95 10.06 11.84 -10.72
C PHE A 95 8.76 12.62 -10.57
N ALA A 96 8.83 13.93 -10.74
CA ALA A 96 7.65 14.78 -10.79
C ALA A 96 7.67 15.66 -12.04
N LEU A 97 6.49 15.95 -12.56
CA LEU A 97 6.32 16.76 -13.76
C LEU A 97 5.17 17.73 -13.52
N GLN A 98 5.43 19.03 -13.65
CA GLN A 98 4.37 20.01 -13.87
C GLN A 98 4.23 20.24 -15.37
N VAL A 99 3.00 20.22 -15.84
CA VAL A 99 2.60 20.61 -17.20
C VAL A 99 1.66 21.78 -17.07
N ASP A 100 2.17 22.97 -17.36
CA ASP A 100 1.43 24.23 -17.30
C ASP A 100 0.94 24.55 -18.71
N CYS A 101 -0.31 24.99 -18.83
CA CYS A 101 -0.85 25.51 -20.08
C CYS A 101 -1.88 26.60 -19.79
N SER A 102 -1.74 27.73 -20.47
CA SER A 102 -2.65 28.87 -20.37
C SER A 102 -3.35 29.18 -21.70
N GLY A 103 -4.56 29.74 -21.63
CA GLY A 103 -5.43 29.93 -22.79
C GLY A 103 -4.88 30.91 -23.83
N ASN A 104 -4.80 30.44 -25.09
CA ASN A 104 -4.50 31.14 -26.36
C ASN A 104 -3.96 32.58 -26.26
N TYR A 105 -2.70 32.74 -26.64
CA TYR A 105 -2.09 34.05 -26.86
C TYR A 105 -2.41 34.58 -28.25
N VAL A 106 -2.33 35.90 -28.38
CA VAL A 106 -2.77 36.65 -29.56
C VAL A 106 -2.07 36.12 -30.82
N ASN A 107 -2.88 35.75 -31.82
CA ASN A 107 -2.51 35.32 -33.18
C ASN A 107 -1.86 36.44 -34.03
N ASP A 108 -1.07 37.34 -33.45
CA ASP A 108 -0.30 38.30 -34.22
C ASP A 108 1.16 37.85 -34.24
N GLN A 109 1.69 37.60 -35.44
CA GLN A 109 3.09 37.27 -35.69
C GLN A 109 4.07 38.33 -35.12
N ASN A 110 3.57 39.52 -34.78
CA ASN A 110 4.35 40.61 -34.19
C ASN A 110 4.35 40.64 -32.65
N THR A 111 3.59 39.79 -31.96
CA THR A 111 3.59 39.75 -30.49
C THR A 111 4.75 38.87 -29.99
N PRO A 112 5.58 39.33 -29.04
CA PRO A 112 6.63 38.51 -28.46
C PRO A 112 6.08 37.20 -27.89
N LYS A 113 6.80 36.09 -28.12
CA LYS A 113 6.51 34.79 -27.50
C LYS A 113 6.39 34.97 -25.97
N ASN A 114 5.39 34.33 -25.34
CA ASN A 114 5.09 34.41 -23.90
C ASN A 114 4.50 35.75 -23.40
N THR A 115 3.93 36.58 -24.29
CA THR A 115 3.23 37.81 -23.86
C THR A 115 1.85 37.47 -23.32
N PRO A 116 1.51 37.78 -22.05
CA PRO A 116 0.25 37.40 -21.44
C PRO A 116 -1.02 37.93 -22.14
N ASN A 117 -2.11 37.14 -22.28
CA ASN A 117 -3.40 37.57 -22.81
C ASN A 117 -4.41 37.69 -21.67
N TYR A 118 -4.70 38.93 -21.26
CA TYR A 118 -5.63 39.25 -20.18
C TYR A 118 -7.03 39.62 -20.66
N ASN A 119 -7.32 39.45 -21.95
CA ASN A 119 -8.67 39.64 -22.45
C ASN A 119 -9.59 38.55 -21.86
N PRO A 120 -10.84 38.88 -21.50
CA PRO A 120 -11.82 37.89 -21.09
C PRO A 120 -11.98 36.78 -22.15
N GLN A 121 -11.87 35.53 -21.71
CA GLN A 121 -11.97 34.34 -22.56
C GLN A 121 -13.20 33.52 -22.17
N PRO A 122 -13.89 32.89 -23.12
CA PRO A 122 -14.99 31.97 -22.82
C PRO A 122 -14.56 30.83 -21.90
N ILE A 123 -15.37 30.48 -20.90
CA ILE A 123 -15.11 29.37 -19.97
C ILE A 123 -14.91 28.03 -20.71
N SER A 124 -15.56 27.86 -21.87
CA SER A 124 -15.40 26.70 -22.75
C SER A 124 -13.97 26.51 -23.30
N ASN A 125 -13.07 27.49 -23.15
CA ASN A 125 -11.66 27.30 -23.48
C ASN A 125 -10.94 26.33 -22.52
N LEU A 126 -11.44 26.10 -21.30
CA LEU A 126 -10.83 25.16 -20.34
C LEU A 126 -10.75 23.74 -20.90
N SER A 127 -11.80 23.28 -21.59
CA SER A 127 -11.81 21.95 -22.23
C SER A 127 -10.75 21.84 -23.34
N LYS A 128 -10.47 22.93 -24.07
CA LYS A 128 -9.41 23.00 -25.08
C LYS A 128 -8.02 22.92 -24.43
N ILE A 129 -7.79 23.65 -23.34
CA ILE A 129 -6.53 23.63 -22.59
C ILE A 129 -6.28 22.20 -22.05
N LYS A 130 -7.26 21.59 -21.39
CA LYS A 130 -7.14 20.21 -20.86
C LYS A 130 -6.86 19.20 -21.97
N LYS A 131 -7.57 19.30 -23.10
CA LYS A 131 -7.33 18.45 -24.28
C LYS A 131 -5.90 18.62 -24.82
N GLN A 132 -5.37 19.84 -24.85
CA GLN A 132 -3.99 20.07 -25.27
C GLN A 132 -3.00 19.39 -24.32
N ILE A 133 -3.11 19.60 -23.00
CA ILE A 133 -2.22 18.94 -22.03
C ILE A 133 -2.23 17.42 -22.24
N ASN A 134 -3.42 16.83 -22.41
CA ASN A 134 -3.53 15.39 -22.67
C ASN A 134 -2.89 14.95 -24.00
N ASN A 135 -2.97 15.75 -25.06
CA ASN A 135 -2.32 15.44 -26.34
C ASN A 135 -0.79 15.56 -26.27
N GLN A 136 -0.30 16.49 -25.45
CA GLN A 136 1.12 16.76 -25.25
C GLN A 136 1.82 15.70 -24.40
N ILE A 137 1.07 14.93 -23.60
CA ILE A 137 1.60 13.86 -22.75
C ILE A 137 1.47 12.50 -23.47
N GLN A 138 2.53 12.08 -24.18
CA GLN A 138 2.50 10.94 -25.11
C GLN A 138 3.09 9.62 -24.54
N GLY A 139 2.55 9.09 -23.45
CA GLY A 139 2.91 7.76 -22.93
C GLY A 139 1.69 6.84 -22.85
N ASN A 140 1.77 5.60 -23.35
CA ASN A 140 0.70 4.57 -23.35
C ASN A 140 -0.38 4.73 -22.24
N ILE A 141 -1.48 5.40 -22.58
CA ILE A 141 -2.62 5.62 -21.68
C ILE A 141 -3.53 4.39 -21.80
N GLN A 142 -3.41 3.44 -20.87
CA GLN A 142 -4.44 2.43 -20.65
C GLN A 142 -5.15 2.75 -19.32
N GLY A 143 -6.00 3.79 -19.35
CA GLY A 143 -6.77 4.31 -18.20
C GLY A 143 -6.47 5.80 -17.89
N ASN A 144 -7.25 6.43 -17.01
CA ASN A 144 -7.21 7.88 -16.70
C ASN A 144 -5.93 8.38 -15.98
N ILE A 145 -5.00 7.51 -15.58
CA ILE A 145 -3.83 7.90 -14.79
C ILE A 145 -2.58 8.10 -15.64
N GLN A 146 -1.97 9.27 -15.50
CA GLN A 146 -0.71 9.62 -16.15
C GLN A 146 0.52 9.46 -15.23
N GLY A 147 0.39 9.36 -13.90
CA GLY A 147 1.50 9.15 -12.95
C GLY A 147 1.36 7.88 -12.10
N THR A 148 2.43 7.10 -11.92
CA THR A 148 2.40 5.82 -11.16
C THR A 148 2.13 5.97 -9.65
N ILE A 149 2.29 7.17 -9.09
CA ILE A 149 1.97 7.49 -7.69
C ILE A 149 0.66 8.28 -7.58
N GLY A 150 0.42 9.22 -8.50
CA GLY A 150 -0.80 10.02 -8.52
C GLY A 150 -0.65 11.30 -9.34
N GLN A 151 -1.73 12.08 -9.40
CA GLN A 151 -1.79 13.33 -10.14
C GLN A 151 -2.70 14.37 -9.50
N THR A 152 -2.42 15.65 -9.77
CA THR A 152 -3.28 16.78 -9.39
C THR A 152 -3.45 17.74 -10.54
N TRP A 153 -4.70 18.04 -10.86
CA TRP A 153 -5.08 19.15 -11.71
C TRP A 153 -5.28 20.38 -10.84
N MET A 154 -4.74 21.52 -11.27
CA MET A 154 -4.99 22.81 -10.63
C MET A 154 -5.34 23.81 -11.72
N MET A 155 -6.57 24.31 -11.67
CA MET A 155 -7.00 25.43 -12.50
C MET A 155 -6.94 26.71 -11.69
N TYR A 156 -6.43 27.79 -12.27
CA TYR A 156 -6.68 29.12 -11.75
C TYR A 156 -7.08 30.12 -12.82
N ALA A 157 -7.92 31.08 -12.43
CA ALA A 157 -8.36 32.16 -13.29
C ALA A 157 -8.85 33.36 -12.48
N GLN A 158 -8.81 34.55 -13.07
CA GLN A 158 -9.49 35.73 -12.54
C GLN A 158 -10.89 35.86 -13.17
N LEU A 159 -11.88 36.27 -12.38
CA LEU A 159 -13.21 36.58 -12.89
C LEU A 159 -13.20 37.79 -13.84
N SER A 160 -13.97 37.75 -14.93
CA SER A 160 -14.12 38.90 -15.83
C SER A 160 -15.00 40.01 -15.27
N GLU A 161 -15.96 39.65 -14.41
CA GLU A 161 -16.97 40.53 -13.85
C GLU A 161 -16.82 40.67 -12.33
N ASN A 162 -17.26 41.80 -11.79
CA ASN A 162 -17.32 41.99 -10.34
C ASN A 162 -18.46 41.16 -9.77
N LEU A 163 -18.23 40.60 -8.60
CA LEU A 163 -19.26 39.87 -7.86
C LEU A 163 -20.14 40.85 -7.09
N GLU A 164 -21.43 40.53 -7.01
CA GLU A 164 -22.36 41.27 -6.16
C GLU A 164 -22.05 40.97 -4.69
N PRO A 165 -21.80 41.97 -3.83
CA PRO A 165 -21.28 41.73 -2.47
C PRO A 165 -22.12 40.74 -1.64
N ASN A 166 -23.45 40.78 -1.78
CA ASN A 166 -24.37 39.92 -1.03
C ASN A 166 -24.56 38.53 -1.64
N GLN A 167 -24.01 38.27 -2.85
CA GLN A 167 -24.15 37.00 -3.58
C GLN A 167 -22.80 36.41 -4.01
N ALA A 168 -21.69 37.06 -3.64
CA ALA A 168 -20.36 36.72 -4.14
C ALA A 168 -19.99 35.25 -3.94
N ILE A 169 -20.31 34.66 -2.79
CA ILE A 169 -20.02 33.24 -2.51
C ILE A 169 -20.81 32.32 -3.46
N ASN A 170 -22.10 32.60 -3.67
CA ASN A 170 -22.95 31.78 -4.53
C ASN A 170 -22.53 31.92 -6.00
N GLN A 171 -22.27 33.14 -6.46
CA GLN A 171 -21.80 33.40 -7.82
C GLN A 171 -20.43 32.74 -8.07
N MET A 172 -19.51 32.80 -7.09
CA MET A 172 -18.22 32.12 -7.19
C MET A 172 -18.38 30.60 -7.31
N LYS A 173 -19.30 30.01 -6.52
CA LYS A 173 -19.64 28.58 -6.60
C LYS A 173 -20.24 28.20 -7.95
N GLU A 174 -21.12 29.03 -8.51
CA GLU A 174 -21.70 28.82 -9.84
C GLU A 174 -20.64 28.84 -10.95
N VAL A 175 -19.67 29.77 -10.87
CA VAL A 175 -18.54 29.79 -11.81
C VAL A 175 -17.67 28.55 -11.63
N ALA A 176 -17.38 28.13 -10.39
CA ALA A 176 -16.62 26.92 -10.11
C ALA A 176 -17.33 25.66 -10.65
N GLN A 177 -18.66 25.57 -10.53
CA GLN A 177 -19.47 24.49 -11.10
C GLN A 177 -19.36 24.43 -12.63
N GLN A 178 -19.38 25.57 -13.30
CA GLN A 178 -19.18 25.64 -14.75
C GLN A 178 -17.76 25.22 -15.14
N CYS A 179 -16.75 25.66 -14.38
CA CYS A 179 -15.36 25.26 -14.59
C CYS A 179 -15.18 23.75 -14.41
N TYR A 180 -15.77 23.19 -13.35
CA TYR A 180 -15.76 21.76 -13.08
C TYR A 180 -16.36 20.97 -14.24
N LYS A 181 -17.51 21.41 -14.77
CA LYS A 181 -18.15 20.76 -15.91
C LYS A 181 -17.31 20.77 -17.19
N GLU A 182 -16.56 21.83 -17.44
CA GLU A 182 -15.65 21.92 -18.59
C GLU A 182 -14.42 21.01 -18.44
N LEU A 183 -13.93 20.84 -17.21
CA LEU A 183 -12.76 20.01 -16.91
C LEU A 183 -13.13 18.53 -16.73
N GLU A 184 -14.24 18.22 -16.09
CA GLU A 184 -14.76 16.88 -15.83
C GLU A 184 -16.19 16.71 -16.40
N PRO A 185 -16.36 16.57 -17.73
CA PRO A 185 -17.69 16.48 -18.35
C PRO A 185 -18.56 15.31 -17.87
N ASN A 186 -17.92 14.24 -17.38
CA ASN A 186 -18.58 13.06 -16.83
C ASN A 186 -18.60 13.05 -15.29
N GLY A 187 -18.03 14.07 -14.64
CA GLY A 187 -17.95 14.18 -13.19
C GLY A 187 -19.29 14.56 -12.57
N ASN A 188 -19.46 14.27 -11.28
CA ASN A 188 -20.63 14.66 -10.50
C ASN A 188 -20.20 15.59 -9.37
N TRP A 189 -20.51 16.88 -9.52
CA TRP A 189 -20.19 17.91 -8.52
C TRP A 189 -20.58 17.51 -7.09
N GLU A 190 -21.78 16.96 -6.88
CA GLU A 190 -22.28 16.65 -5.52
C GLU A 190 -21.51 15.50 -4.86
N ASN A 191 -20.94 14.59 -5.66
CA ASN A 191 -20.14 13.48 -5.16
C ASN A 191 -18.65 13.84 -5.03
N ASP A 192 -18.16 14.67 -5.94
CA ASP A 192 -16.73 14.92 -6.12
C ASP A 192 -16.26 16.17 -5.37
N PHE A 193 -17.16 17.13 -5.13
CA PHE A 193 -16.84 18.33 -4.34
C PHE A 193 -16.53 17.92 -2.89
N TYR A 194 -15.31 18.19 -2.47
CA TYR A 194 -14.82 17.81 -1.15
C TYR A 194 -14.94 18.98 -0.18
N ALA A 195 -14.35 20.12 -0.53
CA ALA A 195 -14.26 21.25 0.37
C ALA A 195 -13.99 22.57 -0.37
N GLN A 196 -14.19 23.67 0.35
CA GLN A 196 -13.90 25.03 -0.11
C GLN A 196 -13.04 25.74 0.94
N GLY A 197 -12.13 26.59 0.47
CA GLY A 197 -11.33 27.46 1.33
C GLY A 197 -10.91 28.74 0.63
N LYS A 198 -9.95 29.44 1.24
CA LYS A 198 -9.39 30.68 0.71
C LYS A 198 -7.89 30.67 0.81
N PHE A 199 -7.22 31.02 -0.29
CA PHE A 199 -5.76 30.92 -0.32
C PHE A 199 -5.17 31.86 -1.37
N PHE A 200 -4.16 32.64 -0.97
CA PHE A 200 -3.51 33.66 -1.81
C PHE A 200 -4.48 34.67 -2.46
N GLY A 201 -5.62 34.94 -1.83
CA GLY A 201 -6.69 35.80 -2.36
C GLY A 201 -7.70 35.09 -3.26
N ALA A 202 -7.44 33.83 -3.66
CA ALA A 202 -8.42 33.01 -4.37
C ALA A 202 -9.45 32.39 -3.41
N THR A 203 -10.66 32.20 -3.92
CA THR A 203 -11.56 31.15 -3.40
C THR A 203 -11.20 29.84 -4.08
N VAL A 204 -10.91 28.81 -3.29
CA VAL A 204 -10.44 27.51 -3.77
C VAL A 204 -11.51 26.45 -3.54
N PHE A 205 -11.79 25.66 -4.56
CA PHE A 205 -12.68 24.50 -4.51
C PHE A 205 -11.87 23.25 -4.76
N GLU A 206 -11.89 22.31 -3.81
CA GLU A 206 -11.22 21.01 -3.90
C GLU A 206 -12.23 19.93 -4.29
N PHE A 207 -11.82 19.14 -5.28
CA PHE A 207 -12.55 17.97 -5.77
C PHE A 207 -11.67 16.75 -5.61
N TRP A 208 -12.26 15.73 -5.02
CA TRP A 208 -11.59 14.48 -4.75
C TRP A 208 -12.63 13.45 -4.35
N HIS A 209 -12.50 12.24 -4.88
CA HIS A 209 -13.19 11.07 -4.34
C HIS A 209 -12.19 10.00 -3.91
N SER A 210 -12.48 9.37 -2.78
CA SER A 210 -11.77 8.18 -2.34
C SER A 210 -12.36 6.97 -3.07
N SER A 211 -11.85 6.62 -4.26
CA SER A 211 -12.18 5.32 -4.88
C SER A 211 -11.43 4.19 -4.18
N ASP A 212 -12.08 3.04 -4.03
CA ASP A 212 -11.43 1.78 -3.67
C ASP A 212 -10.51 1.28 -4.80
N ASN A 213 -10.68 1.81 -6.01
CA ASN A 213 -9.85 1.49 -7.17
C ASN A 213 -8.67 2.49 -7.28
N PRO A 214 -7.41 2.03 -7.28
CA PRO A 214 -6.23 2.89 -7.36
C PRO A 214 -6.13 3.74 -8.64
N LYS A 215 -7.00 3.47 -9.61
CA LYS A 215 -7.00 4.06 -10.94
C LYS A 215 -7.87 5.32 -11.10
N ASP A 216 -8.61 5.70 -10.05
CA ASP A 216 -9.58 6.80 -10.12
C ASP A 216 -9.23 7.95 -9.16
N ILE A 217 -7.93 8.18 -8.94
CA ILE A 217 -7.42 9.21 -8.02
C ILE A 217 -7.16 10.48 -8.84
N ASP A 218 -8.23 11.25 -9.05
CA ASP A 218 -8.15 12.58 -9.65
C ASP A 218 -8.41 13.62 -8.57
N HIS A 219 -7.33 14.29 -8.14
CA HIS A 219 -7.40 15.45 -7.27
C HIS A 219 -7.44 16.70 -8.15
N LEU A 220 -8.49 17.50 -8.05
CA LEU A 220 -8.66 18.74 -8.80
C LEU A 220 -8.86 19.91 -7.85
N LEU A 221 -8.18 21.01 -8.13
CA LEU A 221 -8.35 22.29 -7.45
C LEU A 221 -8.78 23.34 -8.47
N ILE A 222 -9.81 24.12 -8.14
CA ILE A 222 -10.25 25.28 -8.93
C ILE A 222 -10.09 26.54 -8.09
N TRP A 223 -9.21 27.44 -8.53
CA TRP A 223 -8.88 28.69 -7.84
C TRP A 223 -9.45 29.87 -8.62
N LEU A 224 -10.41 30.57 -8.01
CA LEU A 224 -11.04 31.73 -8.63
C LEU A 224 -10.66 33.01 -7.88
N PHE A 225 -10.07 33.95 -8.62
CA PHE A 225 -9.66 35.25 -8.10
C PHE A 225 -10.71 36.32 -8.44
N PRO A 226 -11.04 37.22 -7.50
CA PRO A 226 -11.90 38.37 -7.75
C PRO A 226 -11.36 39.27 -8.88
N LYS A 227 -12.27 39.93 -9.60
CA LYS A 227 -11.92 40.92 -10.64
C LYS A 227 -11.14 42.12 -10.11
N THR A 228 -11.29 42.44 -8.82
CA THR A 228 -10.60 43.55 -8.14
C THR A 228 -9.09 43.36 -8.02
N ASP A 229 -8.62 42.12 -8.10
CA ASP A 229 -7.22 41.78 -7.93
C ASP A 229 -6.40 42.16 -9.18
N GLN A 230 -5.10 42.38 -9.00
CA GLN A 230 -4.19 42.66 -10.12
C GLN A 230 -3.68 41.35 -10.72
N ILE A 231 -4.01 41.08 -11.99
CA ILE A 231 -3.66 39.81 -12.65
C ILE A 231 -2.14 39.51 -12.66
N ASN A 232 -1.29 40.54 -12.75
CA ASN A 232 0.16 40.35 -12.65
C ASN A 232 0.58 39.84 -11.26
N SER A 233 -0.02 40.38 -10.20
CA SER A 233 0.24 39.93 -8.83
C SER A 233 -0.28 38.52 -8.58
N ILE A 234 -1.45 38.15 -9.15
CA ILE A 234 -1.96 36.78 -9.11
C ILE A 234 -0.93 35.81 -9.71
N ARG A 235 -0.48 36.09 -10.94
CA ARG A 235 0.49 35.23 -11.65
C ARG A 235 1.80 35.10 -10.89
N GLU A 236 2.34 36.21 -10.38
CA GLU A 236 3.57 36.21 -9.58
C GLU A 236 3.41 35.37 -8.30
N ASN A 237 2.30 35.57 -7.56
CA ASN A 237 2.03 34.84 -6.33
C ASN A 237 1.91 33.33 -6.55
N VAL A 238 1.14 32.91 -7.55
CA VAL A 238 0.97 31.48 -7.90
C VAL A 238 2.31 30.88 -8.36
N THR A 239 3.04 31.58 -9.22
CA THR A 239 4.36 31.13 -9.70
C THR A 239 5.35 30.89 -8.56
N ASN A 240 5.37 31.80 -7.58
CA ASN A 240 6.29 31.75 -6.44
C ASN A 240 6.04 30.57 -5.47
N ILE A 241 4.90 29.88 -5.60
CA ILE A 241 4.55 28.74 -4.75
C ILE A 241 4.46 27.41 -5.50
N TYR A 242 4.70 27.35 -6.82
CA TYR A 242 4.56 26.10 -7.58
C TYR A 242 5.41 24.94 -7.03
N VAL A 243 6.65 25.21 -6.62
CA VAL A 243 7.52 24.18 -6.01
C VAL A 243 6.97 23.71 -4.66
N ASP A 244 6.33 24.60 -3.90
CA ASP A 244 5.71 24.25 -2.62
C ASP A 244 4.44 23.42 -2.82
N LEU A 245 3.60 23.78 -3.80
CA LEU A 245 2.42 23.04 -4.20
C LEU A 245 2.78 21.64 -4.72
N MET A 246 3.80 21.55 -5.58
CA MET A 246 4.32 20.27 -6.07
C MET A 246 4.75 19.35 -4.91
N LYS A 247 5.46 19.88 -3.91
CA LYS A 247 5.86 19.11 -2.72
C LYS A 247 4.67 18.74 -1.83
N LEU A 248 3.68 19.62 -1.71
CA LEU A 248 2.47 19.36 -0.94
C LEU A 248 1.68 18.20 -1.56
N PHE A 249 1.39 18.30 -2.86
CA PHE A 249 0.64 17.29 -3.59
C PHE A 249 1.43 15.98 -3.70
N SER A 250 2.76 16.01 -3.80
CA SER A 250 3.56 14.78 -3.76
C SER A 250 3.38 14.04 -2.43
N CYS A 251 3.39 14.76 -1.29
CA CYS A 251 3.20 14.14 0.02
C CYS A 251 1.80 13.50 0.12
N ARG A 252 0.77 14.20 -0.36
CA ARG A 252 -0.60 13.69 -0.45
C ARG A 252 -0.66 12.37 -1.22
N HIS A 253 -0.17 12.36 -2.46
CA HIS A 253 -0.23 11.16 -3.30
C HIS A 253 0.66 10.03 -2.78
N LYS A 254 1.81 10.34 -2.18
CA LYS A 254 2.69 9.32 -1.59
C LYS A 254 2.04 8.62 -0.40
N MET A 255 1.30 9.35 0.45
CA MET A 255 0.53 8.74 1.55
C MET A 255 -0.56 7.81 1.03
N ILE A 256 -1.33 8.25 0.03
CA ILE A 256 -2.41 7.45 -0.57
C ILE A 256 -1.84 6.21 -1.26
N TRP A 257 -0.78 6.38 -2.05
CA TRP A 257 -0.08 5.28 -2.69
C TRP A 257 0.42 4.25 -1.68
N ALA A 258 1.05 4.70 -0.58
CA ALA A 258 1.56 3.81 0.47
C ALA A 258 0.44 3.04 1.18
N TYR A 259 -0.68 3.72 1.44
CA TYR A 259 -1.88 3.07 1.98
C TYR A 259 -2.44 2.01 1.01
N GLN A 260 -2.48 2.28 -0.29
CA GLN A 260 -2.92 1.27 -1.26
C GLN A 260 -1.95 0.08 -1.36
N GLN A 261 -0.64 0.33 -1.23
CA GLN A 261 0.33 -0.75 -1.14
C GLN A 261 0.07 -1.61 0.09
N SER A 262 -0.20 -1.02 1.27
CA SER A 262 -0.50 -1.80 2.48
C SER A 262 -1.75 -2.66 2.30
N GLN A 263 -2.81 -2.11 1.70
CA GLN A 263 -4.03 -2.88 1.40
C GLN A 263 -3.77 -4.04 0.43
N SER A 264 -2.81 -3.90 -0.48
CA SER A 264 -2.42 -4.97 -1.42
C SER A 264 -1.51 -6.04 -0.79
N ILE A 265 -0.77 -5.68 0.26
CA ILE A 265 0.16 -6.57 0.96
C ILE A 265 -0.55 -7.37 2.04
N LYS A 266 -1.51 -6.75 2.75
CA LYS A 266 -2.23 -7.36 3.88
C LYS A 266 -2.77 -8.76 3.56
N PRO A 267 -3.52 -9.01 2.45
CA PRO A 267 -4.01 -10.34 2.13
C PRO A 267 -2.90 -11.39 1.96
N LYS A 268 -1.70 -10.98 1.51
CA LYS A 268 -0.55 -11.90 1.37
C LYS A 268 -0.03 -12.36 2.74
N ILE A 269 -0.06 -11.48 3.74
CA ILE A 269 0.32 -11.80 5.11
C ILE A 269 -0.75 -12.68 5.76
N GLU A 270 -2.04 -12.35 5.57
CA GLU A 270 -3.16 -13.14 6.08
C GLU A 270 -3.17 -14.57 5.51
N ASN A 271 -2.94 -14.72 4.20
CA ASN A 271 -2.80 -16.04 3.57
C ASN A 271 -1.61 -16.81 4.14
N GLY A 272 -0.45 -16.15 4.31
CA GLY A 272 0.70 -16.75 4.97
C GLY A 272 0.36 -17.21 6.39
N TYR A 273 -0.42 -16.42 7.15
CA TYR A 273 -0.88 -16.79 8.49
C TYR A 273 -1.78 -18.04 8.47
N ALA A 274 -2.70 -18.13 7.52
CA ALA A 274 -3.55 -19.31 7.35
C ALA A 274 -2.74 -20.58 7.01
N GLU A 275 -1.70 -20.45 6.18
CA GLU A 275 -0.77 -21.54 5.87
C GLU A 275 0.01 -21.99 7.12
N ILE A 276 0.46 -21.05 7.96
CA ILE A 276 1.11 -21.35 9.25
C ILE A 276 0.16 -22.18 10.12
N MET A 277 -1.10 -21.75 10.28
CA MET A 277 -2.09 -22.47 11.08
C MET A 277 -2.36 -23.89 10.56
N THR A 278 -2.35 -24.06 9.24
CA THR A 278 -2.47 -25.39 8.61
C THR A 278 -1.29 -26.29 8.98
N CYS A 279 -0.06 -25.76 8.97
CA CYS A 279 1.12 -26.51 9.36
C CYS A 279 1.14 -26.86 10.86
N VAL A 280 0.76 -25.91 11.72
CA VAL A 280 0.62 -26.13 13.17
C VAL A 280 -0.37 -27.27 13.45
N ASN A 281 -1.53 -27.26 12.79
CA ASN A 281 -2.54 -28.31 12.93
C ASN A 281 -2.00 -29.67 12.46
N ALA A 282 -1.32 -29.72 11.32
CA ALA A 282 -0.74 -30.97 10.80
C ALA A 282 0.28 -31.58 11.79
N ILE A 283 1.19 -30.77 12.34
CA ILE A 283 2.22 -31.24 13.28
C ILE A 283 1.60 -31.67 14.62
N THR A 284 0.54 -30.97 15.06
CA THR A 284 -0.21 -31.37 16.25
C THR A 284 -0.85 -32.75 16.04
N GLN A 285 -1.48 -32.99 14.89
CA GLN A 285 -2.07 -34.29 14.57
C GLN A 285 -1.03 -35.41 14.46
N ILE A 286 0.13 -35.14 13.84
CA ILE A 286 1.27 -36.07 13.79
C ILE A 286 1.72 -36.46 15.22
N SER A 287 1.76 -35.48 16.13
CA SER A 287 2.16 -35.69 17.53
C SER A 287 1.11 -36.45 18.35
N VAL A 288 -0.19 -36.25 18.07
CA VAL A 288 -1.30 -36.93 18.76
C VAL A 288 -1.52 -38.35 18.23
N GLY A 289 -1.40 -38.57 16.91
CA GLY A 289 -1.52 -39.89 16.29
C GLY A 289 -0.49 -40.89 16.79
N ALA A 290 0.74 -40.43 17.07
CA ALA A 290 1.78 -41.25 17.70
C ALA A 290 1.41 -41.70 19.14
N LYS A 291 0.49 -41.02 19.82
CA LYS A 291 0.05 -41.32 21.19
C LYS A 291 -0.96 -42.47 21.26
N HIS A 292 -1.74 -42.69 20.20
CA HIS A 292 -2.78 -43.73 20.16
C HIS A 292 -2.28 -45.11 19.71
N SER A 293 -1.17 -45.20 18.97
CA SER A 293 -0.54 -46.48 18.62
C SER A 293 0.27 -47.12 19.77
N GLY A 294 0.67 -46.34 20.78
CA GLY A 294 1.46 -46.81 21.94
C GLY A 294 0.67 -47.37 23.13
N ALA A 295 -0.67 -47.27 23.14
CA ALA A 295 -1.49 -47.73 24.27
C ALA A 295 -1.95 -49.19 24.06
N LYS A 296 -1.22 -50.16 24.63
CA LYS A 296 -1.72 -51.55 24.75
C LYS A 296 -2.97 -51.57 25.63
N SER A 297 -4.08 -52.06 25.09
CA SER A 297 -5.34 -52.30 25.81
C SER A 297 -5.14 -53.26 26.99
N LEU A 298 -5.50 -52.84 28.20
CA LEU A 298 -5.77 -53.77 29.30
C LEU A 298 -7.07 -54.55 29.01
N PRO A 299 -7.20 -55.83 29.40
CA PRO A 299 -8.41 -56.60 29.17
C PRO A 299 -9.56 -56.09 30.07
N PRO A 300 -10.82 -56.21 29.63
CA PRO A 300 -11.94 -55.67 30.38
C PRO A 300 -12.22 -56.52 31.61
N THR A 301 -12.16 -55.92 32.79
CA THR A 301 -12.79 -56.49 33.99
C THR A 301 -14.28 -56.20 33.93
N ASN A 302 -15.07 -57.26 33.72
CA ASN A 302 -16.51 -57.25 33.96
C ASN A 302 -16.79 -56.87 35.41
N ASN A 303 -17.64 -55.87 35.64
CA ASN A 303 -18.63 -55.94 36.71
C ASN A 303 -19.81 -55.00 36.43
N LEU A 304 -21.00 -55.60 36.54
CA LEU A 304 -22.32 -54.97 36.52
C LEU A 304 -22.50 -54.02 37.72
N SER A 305 -23.23 -52.92 37.55
CA SER A 305 -24.61 -52.79 38.06
C SER A 305 -25.17 -51.35 37.98
N ALA A 306 -26.32 -51.26 37.32
CA ALA A 306 -27.55 -50.48 37.55
C ALA A 306 -27.56 -49.12 38.30
N GLY A 307 -28.33 -48.18 37.71
CA GLY A 307 -28.92 -47.02 38.37
C GLY A 307 -29.37 -45.96 37.35
N MET A 308 -30.48 -46.18 36.64
CA MET A 308 -31.74 -45.41 36.79
C MET A 308 -31.56 -43.90 36.92
N LEU A 309 -31.93 -43.14 35.87
CA LEU A 309 -33.08 -42.22 35.84
C LEU A 309 -33.10 -41.40 34.52
N ARG A 310 -34.13 -41.66 33.71
CA ARG A 310 -34.79 -40.68 32.81
C ARG A 310 -35.63 -39.72 33.69
N PRO A 311 -36.19 -38.58 33.21
CA PRO A 311 -36.68 -38.30 31.84
C PRO A 311 -36.33 -36.85 31.39
N ASP A 312 -36.68 -36.26 30.25
CA ASP A 312 -37.93 -36.24 29.48
C ASP A 312 -37.68 -35.91 28.00
N THR A 313 -38.62 -36.44 27.23
CA THR A 313 -38.92 -36.29 25.81
C THR A 313 -39.60 -34.96 25.51
N ILE A 314 -39.29 -34.30 24.39
CA ILE A 314 -40.28 -33.72 23.47
C ILE A 314 -39.78 -33.93 22.02
N ASP A 315 -40.43 -34.87 21.34
CA ASP A 315 -41.07 -34.77 20.01
C ASP A 315 -40.67 -33.63 19.06
N SER A 316 -40.77 -33.74 17.74
CA SER A 316 -41.00 -34.80 16.77
C SER A 316 -41.09 -34.06 15.41
N GLN A 317 -40.61 -34.65 14.32
CA GLN A 317 -41.26 -34.58 13.00
C GLN A 317 -40.56 -35.52 12.00
N SER A 318 -41.11 -36.74 11.96
CA SER A 318 -41.55 -37.53 10.79
C SER A 318 -41.55 -36.81 9.42
N LEU A 319 -41.20 -37.42 8.26
CA LEU A 319 -41.81 -38.60 7.57
C LEU A 319 -40.92 -38.98 6.33
N PRO A 320 -41.17 -40.11 5.61
CA PRO A 320 -40.18 -41.11 5.20
C PRO A 320 -40.28 -41.43 3.67
N PRO A 321 -40.27 -42.70 3.19
CA PRO A 321 -39.10 -43.51 2.81
C PRO A 321 -39.16 -44.00 1.35
N THR A 322 -38.06 -44.54 0.82
CA THR A 322 -38.15 -45.60 -0.21
C THR A 322 -37.02 -46.64 -0.09
N ASN A 323 -37.42 -47.80 0.40
CA ASN A 323 -36.96 -49.18 0.13
C ASN A 323 -36.81 -49.43 -1.40
N ASN A 324 -35.98 -50.30 -1.98
CA ASN A 324 -35.63 -51.72 -1.82
C ASN A 324 -34.55 -51.98 -2.93
N SER A 325 -33.69 -53.00 -3.02
CA SER A 325 -33.67 -54.38 -2.53
C SER A 325 -32.34 -55.05 -2.96
N SER A 326 -31.82 -55.95 -2.09
CA SER A 326 -31.33 -57.32 -2.35
C SER A 326 -30.24 -57.57 -3.42
N THR A 327 -29.26 -58.48 -3.32
CA THR A 327 -28.82 -59.52 -2.36
C THR A 327 -27.58 -60.16 -3.01
N ALA A 328 -26.51 -60.48 -2.27
CA ALA A 328 -25.71 -61.69 -2.50
C ALA A 328 -24.73 -61.93 -1.32
N MET A 329 -24.99 -63.02 -0.59
CA MET A 329 -24.06 -63.66 0.34
C MET A 329 -22.82 -64.16 -0.40
N LEU A 330 -21.63 -63.82 0.10
CA LEU A 330 -20.45 -64.68 0.04
C LEU A 330 -19.72 -64.64 1.38
N ARG A 331 -19.39 -65.84 1.89
CA ARG A 331 -18.70 -66.11 3.15
C ARG A 331 -17.21 -65.70 3.07
N PRO A 332 -16.54 -65.55 4.23
CA PRO A 332 -15.34 -64.74 4.38
C PRO A 332 -14.09 -65.58 4.16
N ASP A 333 -13.23 -65.18 3.23
CA ASP A 333 -11.88 -65.72 3.14
C ASP A 333 -10.84 -64.60 3.03
N THR A 334 -9.92 -64.66 3.99
CA THR A 334 -8.59 -64.04 4.02
C THR A 334 -8.54 -62.53 4.26
N ILE A 335 -8.50 -62.22 5.57
CA ILE A 335 -7.79 -61.09 6.13
C ILE A 335 -6.37 -61.06 5.57
N GLY A 336 -6.15 -60.28 4.51
CA GLY A 336 -4.84 -59.74 4.19
C GLY A 336 -4.60 -58.51 5.07
N ILE A 337 -4.17 -58.72 6.31
CA ILE A 337 -3.56 -57.64 7.09
C ILE A 337 -2.27 -57.26 6.35
N VAL A 338 -2.35 -56.23 5.52
CA VAL A 338 -1.19 -55.40 5.24
C VAL A 338 -1.05 -54.49 6.45
N THR A 339 -0.37 -54.98 7.49
CA THR A 339 0.18 -54.14 8.55
C THR A 339 1.25 -53.26 7.92
N LYS A 340 0.82 -52.12 7.37
CA LYS A 340 1.75 -51.03 7.11
C LYS A 340 2.19 -50.52 8.49
N ASN A 341 3.42 -50.83 8.88
CA ASN A 341 4.06 -50.35 10.11
C ASN A 341 3.77 -48.85 10.29
N GLN A 342 2.85 -48.51 11.20
CA GLN A 342 2.41 -47.15 11.51
C GLN A 342 3.19 -46.55 12.70
N ASP A 343 4.25 -47.24 13.15
CA ASP A 343 5.00 -46.92 14.36
C ASP A 343 6.20 -45.99 14.16
N LYS A 344 6.47 -45.55 12.92
CA LYS A 344 7.57 -44.63 12.63
C LYS A 344 7.02 -43.30 12.14
N LEU A 345 7.39 -42.22 12.83
CA LEU A 345 7.12 -40.85 12.39
C LEU A 345 7.68 -40.66 10.98
N ASP A 346 6.88 -40.12 10.07
CA ASP A 346 7.30 -39.90 8.69
C ASP A 346 8.29 -38.72 8.63
N LEU A 347 9.58 -39.05 8.66
CA LEU A 347 10.68 -38.10 8.63
C LEU A 347 10.69 -37.29 7.33
N GLU A 348 10.31 -37.90 6.21
CA GLU A 348 10.26 -37.24 4.91
C GLU A 348 9.14 -36.18 4.90
N LEU A 349 7.98 -36.51 5.47
CA LEU A 349 6.89 -35.56 5.66
C LEU A 349 7.32 -34.37 6.54
N LEU A 350 8.04 -34.61 7.63
CA LEU A 350 8.52 -33.54 8.52
C LEU A 350 9.57 -32.66 7.85
N GLU A 351 10.52 -33.24 7.11
CA GLU A 351 11.50 -32.48 6.33
C GLU A 351 10.84 -31.61 5.26
N ASN A 352 9.80 -32.12 4.60
CA ASN A 352 9.02 -31.35 3.64
C ASN A 352 8.25 -30.21 4.34
N LYS A 353 7.62 -30.47 5.50
CA LYS A 353 6.96 -29.42 6.29
C LYS A 353 7.93 -28.36 6.82
N LEU A 354 9.17 -28.74 7.13
CA LEU A 354 10.21 -27.77 7.48
C LEU A 354 10.56 -26.87 6.30
N LYS A 355 10.75 -27.43 5.10
CA LYS A 355 11.01 -26.65 3.87
C LYS A 355 9.86 -25.70 3.56
N ASP A 356 8.62 -26.17 3.64
CA ASP A 356 7.41 -25.35 3.45
C ASP A 356 7.40 -24.19 4.46
N SER A 357 7.61 -24.49 5.76
CA SER A 357 7.59 -23.48 6.83
C SER A 357 8.69 -22.42 6.66
N LEU A 358 9.88 -22.80 6.21
CA LEU A 358 10.97 -21.87 5.91
C LEU A 358 10.65 -20.96 4.71
N SER A 359 9.99 -21.49 3.68
CA SER A 359 9.51 -20.71 2.54
C SER A 359 8.45 -19.70 2.97
N ILE A 360 7.46 -20.15 3.76
CA ILE A 360 6.43 -19.27 4.34
C ILE A 360 7.09 -18.18 5.18
N LEU A 361 8.10 -18.52 6.00
CA LEU A 361 8.78 -17.55 6.88
C LEU A 361 9.42 -16.42 6.10
N SER A 362 10.11 -16.77 5.02
CA SER A 362 10.74 -15.79 4.14
C SER A 362 9.71 -14.81 3.57
N HIS A 363 8.63 -15.32 2.97
CA HIS A 363 7.59 -14.47 2.38
C HIS A 363 6.83 -13.64 3.43
N TYR A 364 6.49 -14.25 4.56
CA TYR A 364 5.79 -13.59 5.67
C TYR A 364 6.61 -12.43 6.22
N ALA A 365 7.90 -12.67 6.52
CA ALA A 365 8.79 -11.65 7.06
C ALA A 365 9.05 -10.50 6.06
N VAL A 366 9.13 -10.80 4.76
CA VAL A 366 9.27 -9.78 3.71
C VAL A 366 8.00 -8.92 3.62
N ASN A 367 6.82 -9.54 3.55
CA ASN A 367 5.56 -8.81 3.46
C ASN A 367 5.28 -7.96 4.71
N LEU A 368 5.56 -8.50 5.90
CA LEU A 368 5.39 -7.76 7.16
C LEU A 368 6.34 -6.55 7.25
N ARG A 369 7.58 -6.70 6.77
CA ARG A 369 8.54 -5.60 6.68
C ARG A 369 8.08 -4.53 5.70
N GLU A 370 7.53 -4.94 4.56
CA GLU A 370 6.99 -4.02 3.57
C GLU A 370 5.78 -3.26 4.13
N LEU A 371 4.85 -3.93 4.81
CA LEU A 371 3.72 -3.30 5.49
C LEU A 371 4.19 -2.20 6.45
N LYS A 372 5.20 -2.51 7.28
CA LYS A 372 5.82 -1.54 8.19
C LYS A 372 6.49 -0.38 7.45
N ALA A 373 7.14 -0.64 6.32
CA ALA A 373 7.77 0.39 5.50
C ALA A 373 6.74 1.36 4.90
N GLN A 374 5.55 0.87 4.53
CA GLN A 374 4.45 1.71 4.07
C GLN A 374 3.91 2.61 5.20
N GLY A 375 3.78 2.08 6.43
CA GLY A 375 3.45 2.90 7.60
C GLY A 375 4.49 4.00 7.87
N GLY A 376 5.78 3.67 7.72
CA GLY A 376 6.87 4.66 7.80
C GLY A 376 6.78 5.74 6.71
N THR A 377 6.40 5.36 5.49
CA THR A 377 6.21 6.27 4.35
C THR A 377 5.07 7.25 4.63
N ILE A 378 3.94 6.79 5.16
CA ILE A 378 2.81 7.66 5.51
C ILE A 378 3.24 8.65 6.59
N ARG A 379 3.85 8.19 7.68
CA ARG A 379 4.30 9.06 8.76
C ARG A 379 5.21 10.20 8.27
N VAL A 380 6.25 9.88 7.49
CA VAL A 380 7.20 10.89 6.99
C VAL A 380 6.52 11.88 6.05
N ASN A 381 5.62 11.42 5.17
CA ASN A 381 4.92 12.31 4.25
C ASN A 381 3.84 13.14 4.94
N LEU A 382 3.22 12.63 6.00
CA LEU A 382 2.30 13.39 6.85
C LEU A 382 3.04 14.55 7.53
N ASP A 383 4.19 14.28 8.16
CA ASP A 383 5.03 15.30 8.78
C ASP A 383 5.43 16.38 7.75
N ASN A 384 5.90 15.96 6.57
CA ASN A 384 6.29 16.87 5.49
C ASN A 384 5.11 17.68 4.94
N TYR A 385 3.93 17.07 4.82
CA TYR A 385 2.70 17.73 4.36
C TYR A 385 2.31 18.85 5.33
N GLN A 386 2.28 18.57 6.64
CA GLN A 386 1.95 19.56 7.66
C GLN A 386 2.96 20.71 7.70
N VAL A 387 4.27 20.42 7.59
CA VAL A 387 5.31 21.46 7.49
C VAL A 387 5.11 22.31 6.23
N ARG A 388 4.75 21.70 5.09
CA ARG A 388 4.51 22.41 3.84
C ARG A 388 3.26 23.29 3.91
N LEU A 389 2.17 22.81 4.51
CA LEU A 389 0.98 23.63 4.77
C LEU A 389 1.30 24.86 5.61
N LYS A 390 2.07 24.70 6.69
CA LYS A 390 2.52 25.83 7.51
C LYS A 390 3.37 26.82 6.70
N THR A 391 4.27 26.30 5.85
CA THR A 391 5.11 27.14 4.97
C THR A 391 4.26 27.95 4.00
N LEU A 392 3.29 27.31 3.34
CA LEU A 392 2.36 27.93 2.41
C LEU A 392 1.48 28.97 3.11
N SER A 393 0.92 28.63 4.28
CA SER A 393 0.13 29.55 5.10
C SER A 393 0.94 30.77 5.54
N ASN A 394 2.23 30.61 5.86
CA ASN A 394 3.11 31.73 6.22
C ASN A 394 3.46 32.63 5.03
N LYS A 395 3.48 32.09 3.81
CA LYS A 395 3.72 32.87 2.58
C LYS A 395 2.46 33.64 2.14
N ASP A 396 1.29 33.20 2.55
CA ASP A 396 0.03 33.88 2.28
C ASP A 396 -0.18 35.04 3.26
N ASN A 397 -0.07 36.27 2.74
CA ASN A 397 -0.29 37.50 3.48
C ASN A 397 -1.78 37.90 3.58
N SER A 398 -2.68 37.11 2.99
CA SER A 398 -4.12 37.38 3.02
C SER A 398 -4.67 37.20 4.44
N ASN A 399 -5.50 38.15 4.88
CA ASN A 399 -6.12 38.12 6.20
C ASN A 399 -7.25 37.09 6.31
N ASP A 400 -7.82 36.67 5.18
CA ASP A 400 -8.94 35.74 5.09
C ASP A 400 -8.52 34.33 4.65
N LYS A 401 -7.22 34.01 4.75
CA LYS A 401 -6.71 32.68 4.40
C LYS A 401 -7.36 31.60 5.26
N ASP A 402 -7.78 30.55 4.57
CA ASP A 402 -8.40 29.37 5.12
C ASP A 402 -7.90 28.14 4.35
N LEU A 403 -6.89 27.47 4.93
CA LEU A 403 -6.33 26.21 4.44
C LEU A 403 -6.87 25.01 5.24
N SER A 404 -8.00 25.16 5.96
CA SER A 404 -8.57 24.03 6.72
C SER A 404 -8.88 22.85 5.80
N PHE A 405 -9.38 23.14 4.59
CA PHE A 405 -9.72 22.13 3.58
C PHE A 405 -8.54 21.22 3.22
N LEU A 406 -7.34 21.77 3.07
CA LEU A 406 -6.12 20.96 2.85
C LEU A 406 -5.68 20.24 4.13
N SER A 407 -5.97 20.81 5.30
CA SER A 407 -5.61 20.20 6.59
C SER A 407 -6.47 18.97 6.90
N ASP A 408 -7.73 18.93 6.44
CA ASP A 408 -8.65 17.80 6.65
C ASP A 408 -8.10 16.49 6.06
N PHE A 409 -7.44 16.56 4.91
CA PHE A 409 -6.76 15.40 4.33
C PHE A 409 -5.63 14.88 5.25
N SER A 410 -4.89 15.76 5.93
CA SER A 410 -3.83 15.33 6.85
C SER A 410 -4.40 14.57 8.05
N GLU A 411 -5.56 14.98 8.55
CA GLU A 411 -6.25 14.29 9.63
C GLU A 411 -6.80 12.93 9.16
N LEU A 412 -7.37 12.88 7.95
CA LEU A 412 -7.76 11.60 7.32
C LEU A 412 -6.57 10.64 7.21
N ALA A 413 -5.43 11.12 6.71
CA ALA A 413 -4.25 10.28 6.53
C ALA A 413 -3.71 9.76 7.87
N LYS A 414 -3.76 10.58 8.92
CA LYS A 414 -3.37 10.21 10.28
C LYS A 414 -4.33 9.17 10.87
N VAL A 415 -5.60 9.53 11.00
CA VAL A 415 -6.59 8.72 11.73
C VAL A 415 -6.96 7.44 10.99
N ARG A 416 -6.96 7.46 9.65
CA ARG A 416 -7.35 6.30 8.85
C ARG A 416 -6.16 5.53 8.34
N TYR A 417 -5.27 6.17 7.55
CA TYR A 417 -4.24 5.43 6.85
C TYR A 417 -3.13 4.95 7.79
N GLN A 418 -2.66 5.82 8.68
CA GLN A 418 -1.56 5.49 9.57
C GLN A 418 -1.99 4.49 10.66
N GLU A 419 -3.09 4.78 11.38
CA GLU A 419 -3.58 3.89 12.45
C GLU A 419 -3.94 2.50 11.93
N GLN A 420 -4.62 2.40 10.77
CA GLN A 420 -4.98 1.09 10.23
C GLN A 420 -3.76 0.23 9.88
N ILE A 421 -2.68 0.82 9.36
CA ILE A 421 -1.45 0.06 9.07
C ILE A 421 -0.74 -0.36 10.35
N ILE A 422 -0.77 0.49 11.39
CA ILE A 422 -0.23 0.16 12.71
C ILE A 422 -1.00 -1.03 13.29
N ASP A 423 -2.32 -0.96 13.31
CA ASP A 423 -3.19 -2.05 13.79
C ASP A 423 -2.98 -3.34 12.99
N ASP A 424 -2.92 -3.24 11.66
CA ASP A 424 -2.68 -4.41 10.80
C ASP A 424 -1.31 -5.04 11.08
N TYR A 425 -0.26 -4.22 11.22
CA TYR A 425 1.07 -4.71 11.57
C TYR A 425 1.10 -5.36 12.97
N ASP A 426 0.48 -4.73 13.97
CA ASP A 426 0.47 -5.22 15.34
C ASP A 426 -0.32 -6.54 15.46
N ASN A 427 -1.41 -6.69 14.71
CA ASN A 427 -2.20 -7.92 14.66
C ASN A 427 -1.49 -9.07 13.92
N LEU A 428 -0.71 -8.75 12.88
CA LEU A 428 -0.06 -9.76 12.04
C LEU A 428 1.36 -10.11 12.51
N SER A 429 2.08 -9.18 13.14
CA SER A 429 3.46 -9.44 13.57
C SER A 429 3.65 -10.65 14.50
N PRO A 430 2.70 -11.03 15.39
CA PRO A 430 2.80 -12.26 16.19
C PRO A 430 2.90 -13.54 15.36
N GLY A 431 2.39 -13.54 14.12
CA GLY A 431 2.52 -14.66 13.20
C GLY A 431 3.97 -15.03 12.89
N LEU A 432 4.90 -14.07 12.95
CA LEU A 432 6.32 -14.34 12.79
C LEU A 432 6.87 -15.21 13.93
N THR A 433 6.52 -14.87 15.17
CA THR A 433 6.91 -15.63 16.36
C THR A 433 6.33 -17.05 16.33
N LEU A 434 5.06 -17.18 15.93
CA LEU A 434 4.41 -18.48 15.78
C LEU A 434 5.19 -19.37 14.79
N LEU A 435 5.62 -18.80 13.67
CA LEU A 435 6.35 -19.52 12.63
C LEU A 435 7.78 -19.90 13.05
N GLU A 436 8.49 -19.03 13.75
CA GLU A 436 9.80 -19.36 14.34
C GLU A 436 9.69 -20.53 15.32
N ASN A 437 8.65 -20.52 16.17
CA ASN A 437 8.40 -21.60 17.12
C ASN A 437 7.99 -22.90 16.40
N LEU A 438 7.21 -22.82 15.33
CA LEU A 438 6.87 -23.96 14.49
C LEU A 438 8.12 -24.62 13.90
N ILE A 439 9.02 -23.81 13.31
CA ILE A 439 10.28 -24.29 12.71
C ILE A 439 11.15 -24.97 13.77
N ARG A 440 11.37 -24.33 14.93
CA ARG A 440 12.13 -24.92 16.04
C ARG A 440 11.54 -26.25 16.51
N THR A 441 10.21 -26.34 16.54
CA THR A 441 9.51 -27.58 16.89
C THR A 441 9.75 -28.67 15.86
N ILE A 442 9.58 -28.39 14.56
CA ILE A 442 9.84 -29.38 13.51
C ILE A 442 11.30 -29.84 13.56
N GLU A 443 12.25 -28.92 13.70
CA GLU A 443 13.67 -29.25 13.85
C GLU A 443 13.93 -30.14 15.09
N GLY A 444 13.31 -29.81 16.22
CA GLY A 444 13.42 -30.61 17.45
C GLY A 444 12.83 -32.01 17.30
N ILE A 445 11.69 -32.14 16.62
CA ILE A 445 11.07 -33.46 16.32
C ILE A 445 12.00 -34.28 15.41
N ILE A 446 12.53 -33.67 14.34
CA ILE A 446 13.48 -34.30 13.42
C ILE A 446 14.73 -34.76 14.19
N GLU A 447 15.31 -33.92 15.03
CA GLU A 447 16.49 -34.26 15.83
C GLU A 447 16.20 -35.41 16.80
N ILE A 448 15.04 -35.41 17.46
CA ILE A 448 14.60 -36.52 18.34
C ILE A 448 14.47 -37.81 17.55
N GLU A 449 13.75 -37.83 16.43
CA GLU A 449 13.57 -39.04 15.61
C GLU A 449 14.90 -39.56 15.03
N GLN A 450 15.81 -38.65 14.66
CA GLN A 450 17.15 -39.04 14.18
C GLN A 450 18.05 -39.54 15.31
N THR A 451 17.79 -39.19 16.57
CA THR A 451 18.64 -39.54 17.74
C THR A 451 18.07 -40.64 18.64
N LYS A 452 16.79 -41.03 18.54
CA LYS A 452 16.17 -42.00 19.45
C LYS A 452 15.88 -43.39 18.85
N SER A 453 16.44 -44.37 19.57
CA SER A 453 15.97 -45.74 19.78
C SER A 453 14.76 -45.75 20.73
N GLU A 454 13.70 -46.51 20.42
CA GLU A 454 12.45 -46.94 21.13
C GLU A 454 11.86 -46.20 22.38
N ARG A 455 12.56 -45.34 23.11
CA ARG A 455 12.07 -44.65 24.34
C ARG A 455 11.75 -43.16 24.11
N ALA A 456 11.19 -42.82 22.94
CA ALA A 456 11.18 -41.45 22.42
C ALA A 456 9.95 -40.59 22.72
N LEU A 457 8.79 -41.23 22.84
CA LEU A 457 7.48 -40.66 22.52
C LEU A 457 7.07 -39.44 23.39
N ASN A 458 7.50 -39.40 24.65
CA ASN A 458 7.04 -38.37 25.60
C ASN A 458 7.68 -36.98 25.38
N THR A 459 8.84 -36.89 24.71
CA THR A 459 9.52 -35.61 24.47
C THR A 459 8.89 -34.83 23.31
N THR A 460 8.41 -35.53 22.28
CA THR A 460 7.77 -34.97 21.08
C THR A 460 6.47 -34.22 21.41
N ILE A 461 5.66 -34.77 22.34
CA ILE A 461 4.38 -34.20 22.77
C ILE A 461 4.57 -32.88 23.54
N PHE A 462 5.61 -32.78 24.38
CA PHE A 462 5.92 -31.58 25.15
C PHE A 462 6.31 -30.39 24.25
N ILE A 463 7.03 -30.67 23.16
CA ILE A 463 7.52 -29.65 22.22
C ILE A 463 6.37 -29.09 21.36
N ALA A 464 5.46 -29.95 20.89
CA ALA A 464 4.30 -29.53 20.10
C ALA A 464 3.32 -28.63 20.90
N SER A 465 3.03 -28.95 22.17
CA SER A 465 2.14 -28.14 23.01
C SER A 465 2.71 -26.78 23.41
N SER A 466 4.04 -26.64 23.42
CA SER A 466 4.74 -25.38 23.72
C SER A 466 4.53 -24.29 22.66
N VAL A 467 4.26 -24.68 21.41
CA VAL A 467 4.02 -23.76 20.27
C VAL A 467 2.70 -23.00 20.42
N LEU A 468 1.65 -23.67 20.92
CA LEU A 468 0.33 -23.06 21.11
C LEU A 468 0.28 -22.16 22.35
N GLY A 469 0.98 -22.52 23.43
CA GLY A 469 0.95 -21.76 24.69
C GLY A 469 1.78 -20.47 24.69
N THR A 470 2.85 -20.39 23.89
CA THR A 470 3.79 -19.25 23.91
C THR A 470 3.47 -18.15 22.89
N SER A 471 2.54 -18.39 21.96
CA SER A 471 2.21 -17.49 20.84
C SER A 471 0.94 -16.65 21.03
N GLY A 472 0.25 -16.78 22.17
CA GLY A 472 -0.91 -15.93 22.52
C GLY A 472 -2.21 -16.23 21.76
N VAL A 473 -2.26 -17.28 20.93
CA VAL A 473 -3.50 -17.71 20.27
C VAL A 473 -4.25 -18.66 21.21
N ALA A 474 -5.37 -18.21 21.77
CA ALA A 474 -6.14 -18.98 22.76
C ALA A 474 -6.49 -20.39 22.24
N SER A 475 -5.94 -21.42 22.89
CA SER A 475 -6.35 -22.81 22.68
C SER A 475 -7.70 -23.04 23.37
N SER A 476 -8.81 -22.94 22.64
CA SER A 476 -10.15 -23.30 23.13
C SER A 476 -10.38 -24.81 23.27
N ILE A 477 -9.32 -25.61 23.37
CA ILE A 477 -9.43 -27.02 23.72
C ILE A 477 -8.41 -27.29 24.83
N ILE A 478 -8.96 -27.62 26.00
CA ILE A 478 -8.31 -27.89 27.30
C ILE A 478 -8.15 -26.66 28.21
N SER A 479 -9.27 -26.11 28.70
CA SER A 479 -9.48 -26.09 30.16
C SER A 479 -10.98 -25.96 30.46
N SER A 480 -11.59 -27.05 30.91
CA SER A 480 -12.69 -26.90 31.85
C SER A 480 -12.08 -26.34 33.15
N GLN A 481 -12.68 -25.27 33.68
CA GLN A 481 -12.42 -24.63 34.97
C GLN A 481 -11.38 -23.48 35.01
N VAL A 482 -11.63 -22.35 34.33
CA VAL A 482 -11.40 -21.01 34.92
C VAL A 482 -12.48 -20.04 34.42
N LYS A 483 -13.25 -19.45 35.33
CA LYS A 483 -14.17 -18.33 35.05
C LYS A 483 -13.35 -17.04 35.06
N ILE A 484 -13.31 -16.28 33.97
CA ILE A 484 -12.70 -14.94 33.93
C ILE A 484 -13.81 -13.89 34.07
N PRO A 485 -13.72 -12.92 35.00
CA PRO A 485 -14.63 -11.78 35.05
C PRO A 485 -14.24 -10.68 34.06
N SER A 486 -15.21 -9.85 33.72
CA SER A 486 -15.22 -8.86 32.62
C SER A 486 -14.51 -7.52 32.89
N LYS A 487 -13.89 -6.99 31.82
CA LYS A 487 -13.67 -5.58 31.38
C LYS A 487 -12.69 -4.60 32.10
N SER A 488 -12.13 -3.71 31.25
CA SER A 488 -11.24 -2.52 31.42
C SER A 488 -9.74 -2.86 31.66
N GLU A 489 -8.72 -2.18 31.11
CA GLU A 489 -8.54 -0.79 30.68
C GLU A 489 -7.30 -0.65 29.74
N ALA A 490 -7.23 0.46 28.99
CA ALA A 490 -6.18 0.77 28.02
C ALA A 490 -4.79 0.96 28.66
N TYR A 491 -3.74 0.40 28.02
CA TYR A 491 -2.34 0.66 28.34
C TYR A 491 -1.54 0.86 27.04
N SER A 492 -0.87 2.01 26.91
CA SER A 492 0.08 2.28 25.81
C SER A 492 1.51 1.99 26.28
N PRO A 493 2.32 1.22 25.54
CA PRO A 493 3.75 1.12 25.80
C PRO A 493 4.54 1.66 24.62
N ASN A 494 4.88 2.95 24.68
CA ASN A 494 5.85 3.57 23.79
C ASN A 494 7.30 3.33 24.28
N VAL A 495 8.20 3.18 23.29
CA VAL A 495 9.68 3.24 23.34
C VAL A 495 10.45 2.00 23.83
N ALA A 496 10.05 1.27 24.87
CA ALA A 496 10.88 0.16 25.38
C ALA A 496 10.90 -1.10 24.46
N PHE A 497 9.85 -1.30 23.66
CA PHE A 497 9.72 -2.45 22.76
C PHE A 497 10.60 -2.34 21.50
N TRP A 498 10.95 -1.12 21.07
CA TRP A 498 11.69 -0.90 19.83
C TRP A 498 13.19 -1.17 19.92
N LEU A 499 13.78 -1.18 21.13
CA LEU A 499 15.23 -1.44 21.31
C LEU A 499 15.59 -2.93 21.40
N SER A 500 14.64 -3.84 21.65
CA SER A 500 14.95 -5.28 21.82
C SER A 500 15.11 -6.04 20.49
N ILE A 501 14.55 -5.54 19.39
CA ILE A 501 14.57 -6.23 18.08
C ILE A 501 15.89 -5.98 17.31
N GLY A 502 16.65 -4.94 17.69
CA GLY A 502 17.96 -4.63 17.08
C GLY A 502 19.10 -5.61 17.43
N ILE A 503 18.94 -6.45 18.46
CA ILE A 503 20.01 -7.35 18.95
C ILE A 503 19.79 -8.81 18.50
N GLY A 504 18.58 -9.16 18.03
CA GLY A 504 18.19 -10.55 17.73
C GLY A 504 18.79 -11.18 16.46
N LEU A 505 19.39 -10.40 15.56
CA LEU A 505 19.93 -10.92 14.28
C LEU A 505 21.44 -11.17 14.28
N VAL A 506 22.16 -10.85 15.36
CA VAL A 506 23.63 -11.00 15.42
C VAL A 506 24.14 -12.41 15.78
N PRO A 507 23.43 -13.30 16.53
CA PRO A 507 23.97 -14.63 16.83
C PRO A 507 23.68 -15.72 15.78
N LEU A 508 22.86 -15.47 14.75
CA LEU A 508 22.53 -16.48 13.72
C LEU A 508 23.66 -16.70 12.70
N ILE A 509 24.45 -15.66 12.40
CA ILE A 509 25.53 -15.72 11.41
C ILE A 509 26.71 -16.59 11.89
N PRO A 510 27.20 -16.48 13.14
CA PRO A 510 28.27 -17.35 13.65
C PRO A 510 27.87 -18.82 13.73
N PHE A 511 26.60 -19.13 14.05
CA PHE A 511 26.12 -20.51 14.18
C PHE A 511 26.05 -21.22 12.81
N ILE A 512 25.60 -20.53 11.77
CA ILE A 512 25.56 -21.03 10.39
C ILE A 512 26.99 -21.20 9.83
N ILE A 513 27.90 -20.26 10.13
CA ILE A 513 29.32 -20.36 9.76
C ILE A 513 30.01 -21.54 10.48
N PHE A 514 29.71 -21.76 11.76
CA PHE A 514 30.27 -22.88 12.52
C PHE A 514 29.78 -24.24 12.02
N LYS A 515 28.49 -24.38 11.69
CA LYS A 515 27.94 -25.62 11.10
C LYS A 515 28.52 -25.91 9.72
N SER A 516 28.64 -24.90 8.85
CA SER A 516 29.22 -25.05 7.50
C SER A 516 30.72 -25.42 7.54
N LEU A 517 31.51 -24.85 8.45
CA LEU A 517 32.91 -25.23 8.68
C LEU A 517 33.08 -26.67 9.19
N LYS A 518 32.16 -27.16 10.03
CA LYS A 518 32.18 -28.54 10.55
C LYS A 518 31.85 -29.56 9.47
N ILE A 519 30.94 -29.21 8.55
CA ILE A 519 30.58 -30.04 7.38
C ILE A 519 31.75 -30.07 6.38
N TYR A 520 32.36 -28.92 6.07
CA TYR A 520 33.52 -28.83 5.18
C TYR A 520 34.73 -29.66 5.68
N ARG A 521 35.01 -29.62 6.99
CA ARG A 521 36.08 -30.43 7.62
C ARG A 521 35.79 -31.95 7.58
N ARG A 522 34.53 -32.36 7.62
CA ARG A 522 34.14 -33.78 7.45
C ARG A 522 34.28 -34.26 6.01
N PHE A 523 34.00 -33.39 5.04
CA PHE A 523 34.17 -33.70 3.62
C PHE A 523 35.66 -33.83 3.23
N ARG A 524 36.52 -32.93 3.71
CA ARG A 524 37.97 -32.95 3.43
C ARG A 524 38.67 -34.22 3.94
N ARG A 525 38.20 -34.82 5.05
CA ARG A 525 38.77 -36.08 5.59
C ARG A 525 38.38 -37.33 4.80
N ARG A 526 37.42 -37.25 3.88
CA ARG A 526 37.00 -38.38 3.02
C ARG A 526 37.68 -38.40 1.64
N ILE A 527 38.43 -37.36 1.27
CA ILE A 527 39.00 -37.21 -0.08
C ILE A 527 40.53 -37.34 -0.11
N THR A 528 41.22 -37.39 1.04
CA THR A 528 42.65 -37.74 1.07
C THR A 528 42.82 -39.27 1.15
N PRO A 529 43.38 -39.94 0.13
CA PRO A 529 43.77 -41.34 0.29
C PRO A 529 44.92 -41.41 1.28
N LYS A 530 44.82 -42.33 2.26
CA LYS A 530 46.00 -42.74 3.02
C LYS A 530 46.93 -43.43 2.03
N GLY A 531 48.20 -43.00 2.01
CA GLY A 531 49.25 -43.58 1.17
C GLY A 531 49.51 -45.05 1.46
#